data_AF-A0A346NSQ2-F1
#
_entry.id   AF-A0A346NSQ2-F1
#
_cell.length_a   1.000
_cell.length_b   1.000
_cell.length_c   1.000
_cell.angle_alpha   90.00
_cell.angle_beta   90.00
_cell.angle_gamma   90.00
#
_symmetry.space_group_name_H-M   'P 1'
#
loop_
_entity.id
_entity.type
_entity.pdbx_description
1 polymer ?
#
loop_
_entity_poly.entity_id
_entity_poly.type
_entity_poly.pdbx_seq_one_letter_code
_entity_poly.pdbx_strand_id
1 'polypeptide(L)'
;MKTTSMIKSIALTVGLMASYSSHAGFMQYTVDESAAYPSGGTLESDKINGGYVETLVFDGAGNFTANAVATFGLFYDEGLVVRGSGLNQAYSLYATFTSTATVTPKADGFNFTGTEGEFKVFLDRNVDTTIDSVNTLNLLNTADDFFLGSSSTLGKNLGSYTVVGGVETTSFNFDFLDFSLTSDGEDFFVAPRPFATAININGDFDAFNPSGSQVTTGDVSAQFYDVPEPSTLAVLALGLLGLGAARRKAK
;
A
#
# COMPACT_ATOMS: atom_id res chain seq x y z
N MET A 1 -15.66 -64.88 15.07
CA MET A 1 -15.08 -64.39 13.80
C MET A 1 -16.02 -63.34 13.22
N LYS A 2 -15.49 -62.16 12.87
CA LYS A 2 -16.10 -61.05 12.11
C LYS A 2 -16.97 -60.00 12.86
N THR A 3 -16.29 -59.05 13.49
CA THR A 3 -16.78 -57.68 13.75
C THR A 3 -15.70 -56.69 13.32
N THR A 4 -15.49 -56.52 12.02
CA THR A 4 -14.54 -55.52 11.48
C THR A 4 -14.92 -55.14 10.05
N SER A 5 -15.93 -54.27 9.88
CA SER A 5 -16.06 -53.55 8.60
C SER A 5 -16.66 -52.14 8.69
N MET A 6 -16.73 -51.53 9.88
CA MET A 6 -17.36 -50.22 10.05
C MET A 6 -16.40 -49.14 10.55
N ILE A 7 -15.12 -49.20 10.14
CA ILE A 7 -14.12 -48.16 10.42
C ILE A 7 -13.26 -47.97 9.16
N LYS A 8 -13.82 -47.42 8.07
CA LYS A 8 -13.01 -46.94 6.93
C LYS A 8 -13.48 -45.62 6.30
N SER A 9 -14.54 -44.99 6.79
CA SER A 9 -15.10 -43.80 6.11
C SER A 9 -14.90 -42.46 6.85
N ILE A 10 -14.14 -42.41 7.95
CA ILE A 10 -13.90 -41.17 8.72
C ILE A 10 -12.44 -40.66 8.57
N ALA A 11 -11.64 -41.23 7.67
CA ALA A 11 -10.23 -40.84 7.52
C ALA A 11 -9.94 -39.82 6.40
N LEU A 12 -10.94 -39.38 5.62
CA LEU A 12 -10.70 -38.57 4.41
C LEU A 12 -11.12 -37.09 4.51
N THR A 13 -11.34 -36.55 5.70
CA THR A 13 -11.75 -35.12 5.86
C THR A 13 -10.70 -34.27 6.58
N VAL A 14 -9.63 -34.87 7.11
CA VAL A 14 -8.61 -34.13 7.89
C VAL A 14 -7.43 -33.63 7.03
N GLY A 15 -7.32 -34.06 5.77
CA GLY A 15 -6.14 -33.80 4.93
C GLY A 15 -6.18 -32.59 3.99
N LEU A 16 -7.25 -31.79 3.96
CA LEU A 16 -7.40 -30.67 3.00
C LEU A 16 -7.30 -29.27 3.61
N MET A 17 -6.99 -29.15 4.90
CA MET A 17 -6.50 -27.88 5.46
C MET A 17 -5.02 -27.71 5.10
N ALA A 18 -4.69 -27.83 3.81
CA ALA A 18 -3.49 -27.17 3.31
C ALA A 18 -3.77 -25.68 3.51
N SER A 19 -3.03 -25.07 4.43
CA SER A 19 -3.01 -23.64 4.65
C SER A 19 -2.68 -22.95 3.33
N TYR A 20 -3.72 -22.56 2.60
CA TYR A 20 -3.62 -21.68 1.45
C TYR A 20 -3.26 -20.29 1.99
N SER A 21 -1.97 -20.03 2.15
CA SER A 21 -1.47 -18.66 2.25
C SER A 21 -1.63 -18.06 0.85
N SER A 22 -2.70 -17.30 0.64
CA SER A 22 -2.76 -16.40 -0.50
C SER A 22 -1.72 -15.30 -0.26
N HIS A 23 -0.57 -15.43 -0.90
CA HIS A 23 0.42 -14.36 -0.92
C HIS A 23 0.02 -13.40 -2.04
N ALA A 24 -0.36 -12.19 -1.69
CA ALA A 24 -0.55 -11.12 -2.64
C ALA A 24 0.81 -10.75 -3.24
N GLY A 25 1.00 -10.98 -4.55
CA GLY A 25 2.17 -10.45 -5.24
C GLY A 25 1.93 -8.99 -5.62
N PHE A 26 3.01 -8.19 -5.65
CA PHE A 26 2.94 -6.86 -6.27
C PHE A 26 2.60 -7.00 -7.75
N MET A 27 1.82 -6.05 -8.24
CA MET A 27 1.27 -6.01 -9.57
C MET A 27 2.09 -5.06 -10.45
N GLN A 28 2.39 -5.50 -11.67
CA GLN A 28 2.79 -4.59 -12.75
C GLN A 28 1.56 -3.86 -13.27
N TYR A 29 1.66 -2.55 -13.40
CA TYR A 29 0.63 -1.67 -13.92
C TYR A 29 1.14 -0.90 -15.15
N THR A 30 0.19 -0.49 -16.00
CA THR A 30 0.47 0.38 -17.14
C THR A 30 0.00 1.79 -16.84
N VAL A 31 0.89 2.75 -17.02
CA VAL A 31 0.59 4.18 -17.01
C VAL A 31 0.43 4.65 -18.45
N ASP A 32 -0.63 5.41 -18.74
CA ASP A 32 -0.78 6.17 -19.98
C ASP A 32 -0.47 7.65 -19.72
N GLU A 33 0.74 8.05 -20.07
CA GLU A 33 1.19 9.42 -19.87
C GLU A 33 0.51 10.43 -20.82
N SER A 34 -0.24 9.97 -21.84
CA SER A 34 -1.03 10.88 -22.68
C SER A 34 -2.15 11.58 -21.89
N ALA A 35 -2.58 10.97 -20.78
CA ALA A 35 -3.45 11.59 -19.79
C ALA A 35 -2.75 12.70 -18.97
N ALA A 36 -1.42 12.78 -19.02
CA ALA A 36 -0.63 13.81 -18.35
C ALA A 36 -0.21 14.92 -19.30
N TYR A 37 0.28 14.56 -20.50
CA TYR A 37 0.75 15.53 -21.50
C TYR A 37 0.60 14.99 -22.94
N PRO A 38 0.43 15.87 -23.96
CA PRO A 38 0.00 15.45 -25.31
C PRO A 38 0.94 14.48 -26.06
N SER A 39 2.22 14.46 -25.73
CA SER A 39 3.21 13.56 -26.35
C SER A 39 3.53 12.34 -25.48
N GLY A 40 2.77 12.12 -24.41
CA GLY A 40 2.92 10.96 -23.53
C GLY A 40 2.57 9.67 -24.24
N GLY A 41 3.30 8.61 -23.89
CA GLY A 41 3.01 7.25 -24.31
C GLY A 41 2.63 6.38 -23.13
N THR A 42 2.53 5.08 -23.37
CA THR A 42 2.31 4.10 -22.30
C THR A 42 3.64 3.57 -21.78
N LEU A 43 3.73 3.35 -20.47
CA LEU A 43 4.85 2.65 -19.83
C LEU A 43 4.33 1.62 -18.83
N GLU A 44 5.11 0.56 -18.62
CA GLU A 44 4.86 -0.45 -17.59
C GLU A 44 5.76 -0.19 -16.38
N SER A 45 5.22 -0.42 -15.18
CA SER A 45 5.92 -0.25 -13.92
C SER A 45 5.31 -1.15 -12.86
N ASP A 46 6.10 -1.64 -11.91
CA ASP A 46 5.62 -2.35 -10.71
C ASP A 46 5.73 -1.50 -9.44
N LYS A 47 6.46 -0.37 -9.52
CA LYS A 47 6.81 0.44 -8.37
C LYS A 47 7.14 1.87 -8.75
N ILE A 48 6.68 2.82 -7.94
CA ILE A 48 7.09 4.21 -8.02
C ILE A 48 7.84 4.62 -6.74
N ASN A 49 9.01 5.24 -6.90
CA ASN A 49 9.88 5.67 -5.82
C ASN A 49 9.92 7.20 -5.73
N GLY A 50 10.13 7.70 -4.52
CA GLY A 50 10.21 9.12 -4.23
C GLY A 50 10.87 9.41 -2.88
N GLY A 51 10.86 10.68 -2.52
CA GLY A 51 11.15 11.12 -1.17
C GLY A 51 9.90 11.75 -0.56
N TYR A 52 9.90 11.93 0.76
CA TYR A 52 8.81 12.62 1.44
C TYR A 52 9.33 13.52 2.56
N VAL A 53 8.47 14.43 2.97
CA VAL A 53 8.59 15.19 4.22
C VAL A 53 7.34 14.95 5.05
N GLU A 54 7.53 14.74 6.35
CA GLU A 54 6.47 14.41 7.29
C GLU A 54 6.59 15.28 8.54
N THR A 55 5.46 15.82 8.99
CA THR A 55 5.31 16.48 10.29
C THR A 55 4.61 15.55 11.26
N LEU A 56 5.24 15.33 12.40
CA LEU A 56 4.78 14.48 13.49
C LEU A 56 4.48 15.35 14.71
N VAL A 57 3.37 15.09 15.39
CA VAL A 57 3.01 15.77 16.65
C VAL A 57 2.65 14.74 17.70
N PHE A 58 3.56 14.51 18.65
CA PHE A 58 3.39 13.59 19.76
C PHE A 58 2.63 14.25 20.91
N ASP A 59 1.64 13.55 21.48
CA ASP A 59 0.81 14.05 22.58
C ASP A 59 1.44 13.86 23.97
N GLY A 60 2.55 13.13 24.05
CA GLY A 60 3.21 12.76 25.30
C GLY A 60 2.53 11.64 26.10
N ALA A 61 1.39 11.13 25.62
CA ALA A 61 0.65 10.00 26.18
C ALA A 61 0.82 8.70 25.35
N GLY A 62 1.68 8.73 24.34
CA GLY A 62 1.98 7.58 23.47
C GLY A 62 1.24 7.58 22.15
N ASN A 63 0.53 8.67 21.80
CA ASN A 63 -0.07 8.86 20.49
C ASN A 63 0.62 10.00 19.73
N PHE A 64 0.42 10.01 18.41
CA PHE A 64 0.84 11.11 17.56
C PHE A 64 -0.06 11.24 16.35
N THR A 65 -0.05 12.44 15.77
CA THR A 65 -0.60 12.69 14.44
C THR A 65 0.54 12.89 13.45
N ALA A 66 0.36 12.40 12.23
CA ALA A 66 1.28 12.53 11.12
C ALA A 66 0.59 13.21 9.94
N ASN A 67 1.31 14.12 9.28
CA ASN A 67 0.96 14.64 7.96
C ASN A 67 2.21 14.54 7.10
N ALA A 68 2.11 13.97 5.90
CA ALA A 68 3.24 13.84 4.99
C ALA A 68 2.86 14.22 3.57
N VAL A 69 3.86 14.72 2.85
CA VAL A 69 3.81 14.93 1.40
C VAL A 69 4.97 14.16 0.78
N ALA A 70 4.65 13.22 -0.09
CA ALA A 70 5.60 12.47 -0.89
C ALA A 70 5.65 13.03 -2.31
N THR A 71 6.85 13.16 -2.87
CA THR A 71 7.08 13.53 -4.27
C THR A 71 7.78 12.38 -4.98
N PHE A 72 7.23 11.92 -6.09
CA PHE A 72 7.75 10.76 -6.78
C PHE A 72 8.76 11.12 -7.87
N GLY A 73 9.88 10.40 -7.86
CA GLY A 73 11.04 10.62 -8.70
C GLY A 73 11.12 9.70 -9.92
N LEU A 74 10.81 8.42 -9.73
CA LEU A 74 11.19 7.36 -10.65
C LEU A 74 10.16 6.22 -10.66
N PHE A 75 9.84 5.74 -11.87
CA PHE A 75 9.21 4.45 -12.06
C PHE A 75 10.25 3.34 -12.17
N TYR A 76 9.91 2.18 -11.62
CA TYR A 76 10.67 0.95 -11.72
C TYR A 76 9.80 -0.17 -12.30
N ASP A 77 10.45 -1.08 -13.01
CA ASP A 77 9.86 -2.30 -13.52
C ASP A 77 10.87 -3.44 -13.33
N GLU A 78 10.51 -4.45 -12.56
CA GLU A 78 11.37 -5.58 -12.17
C GLU A 78 12.72 -5.13 -11.58
N GLY A 79 12.71 -3.99 -10.85
CA GLY A 79 13.89 -3.40 -10.23
C GLY A 79 14.79 -2.57 -11.16
N LEU A 80 14.40 -2.38 -12.43
CA LEU A 80 15.08 -1.50 -13.37
C LEU A 80 14.35 -0.16 -13.49
N VAL A 81 15.09 0.94 -13.61
CA VAL A 81 14.48 2.25 -13.85
C VAL A 81 13.81 2.27 -15.23
N VAL A 82 12.52 2.60 -15.26
CA VAL A 82 11.77 2.80 -16.50
C VAL A 82 12.26 4.08 -17.17
N ARG A 83 12.72 3.98 -18.41
CA ARG A 83 13.26 5.10 -19.18
C ARG A 83 12.21 5.67 -20.12
N GLY A 84 12.28 6.98 -20.37
CA GLY A 84 11.39 7.65 -21.32
C GLY A 84 10.07 8.15 -20.72
N SER A 85 9.90 8.05 -19.39
CA SER A 85 8.80 8.69 -18.68
C SER A 85 8.95 10.22 -18.71
N GLY A 86 7.81 10.91 -18.81
CA GLY A 86 7.69 12.35 -18.62
C GLY A 86 7.71 12.81 -17.16
N LEU A 87 7.79 11.89 -16.19
CA LEU A 87 7.79 12.22 -14.76
C LEU A 87 8.93 13.19 -14.40
N ASN A 88 8.58 14.24 -13.66
CA ASN A 88 9.39 15.39 -13.25
C ASN A 88 9.96 16.24 -14.40
N GLN A 89 9.45 16.09 -15.61
CA GLN A 89 9.81 16.91 -16.77
C GLN A 89 8.59 17.51 -17.46
N ALA A 90 7.59 16.68 -17.75
CA ALA A 90 6.34 17.04 -18.40
C ALA A 90 5.15 17.03 -17.43
N TYR A 91 5.25 16.32 -16.32
CA TYR A 91 4.29 16.27 -15.23
C TYR A 91 5.00 15.81 -13.94
N SER A 92 4.41 16.02 -12.78
CA SER A 92 4.87 15.45 -11.50
C SER A 92 3.76 14.64 -10.83
N LEU A 93 4.18 13.66 -10.05
CA LEU A 93 3.29 12.90 -9.17
C LEU A 93 3.68 13.19 -7.73
N TYR A 94 2.67 13.42 -6.90
CA TYR A 94 2.84 13.55 -5.48
C TYR A 94 1.71 12.84 -4.75
N ALA A 95 1.93 12.56 -3.47
CA ALA A 95 0.91 12.00 -2.60
C ALA A 95 0.86 12.76 -1.28
N THR A 96 -0.32 12.83 -0.70
CA THR A 96 -0.53 13.32 0.66
C THR A 96 -0.93 12.17 1.56
N PHE A 97 -0.39 12.16 2.76
CA PHE A 97 -0.72 11.19 3.79
C PHE A 97 -1.09 11.92 5.08
N THR A 98 -2.18 11.49 5.72
CA THR A 98 -2.52 11.91 7.08
C THR A 98 -2.78 10.68 7.93
N SER A 99 -2.42 10.73 9.21
CA SER A 99 -2.63 9.60 10.11
C SER A 99 -2.69 9.99 11.58
N THR A 100 -3.41 9.20 12.36
CA THR A 100 -3.21 9.09 13.81
C THR A 100 -2.55 7.75 14.10
N ALA A 101 -1.62 7.72 15.05
CA ALA A 101 -0.83 6.54 15.34
C ALA A 101 -0.39 6.49 16.80
N THR A 102 0.15 5.35 17.20
CA THR A 102 0.66 5.08 18.55
C THR A 102 2.15 4.74 18.52
N VAL A 103 2.85 5.05 19.61
CA VAL A 103 4.24 4.70 19.85
C VAL A 103 4.33 3.69 20.98
N THR A 104 4.98 2.56 20.72
CA THR A 104 5.29 1.55 21.73
C THR A 104 6.80 1.44 21.90
N PRO A 105 7.36 1.79 23.07
CA PRO A 105 8.78 1.59 23.35
C PRO A 105 9.15 0.10 23.33
N LYS A 106 10.36 -0.20 22.87
CA LYS A 106 11.01 -1.51 22.95
C LYS A 106 12.44 -1.35 23.47
N ALA A 107 13.10 -2.47 23.77
CA ALA A 107 14.42 -2.47 24.41
C ALA A 107 15.49 -1.68 23.65
N ASP A 108 15.36 -1.61 22.33
CA ASP A 108 16.31 -1.04 21.39
C ASP A 108 15.70 0.07 20.52
N GLY A 109 14.56 0.65 20.89
CA GLY A 109 13.95 1.75 20.13
C GLY A 109 12.43 1.82 20.28
N PHE A 110 11.72 2.01 19.17
CA PHE A 110 10.27 2.23 19.14
C PHE A 110 9.61 1.47 18.00
N ASN A 111 8.37 1.05 18.22
CA ASN A 111 7.45 0.63 17.16
C ASN A 111 6.34 1.67 17.03
N PHE A 112 5.96 1.96 15.80
CA PHE A 112 4.86 2.85 15.45
C PHE A 112 3.73 2.01 14.85
N THR A 113 2.49 2.35 15.17
CA THR A 113 1.31 1.67 14.60
C THR A 113 0.26 2.69 14.23
N GLY A 114 -0.05 2.78 12.94
CA GLY A 114 -1.12 3.62 12.41
C GLY A 114 -2.48 3.06 12.82
N THR A 115 -3.33 3.92 13.38
CA THR A 115 -4.70 3.56 13.83
C THR A 115 -5.77 4.10 12.89
N GLU A 116 -5.49 5.25 12.28
CA GLU A 116 -6.31 5.87 11.23
C GLU A 116 -5.37 6.49 10.21
N GLY A 117 -5.79 6.59 8.95
CA GLY A 117 -5.04 7.33 7.96
C GLY A 117 -5.69 7.39 6.60
N GLU A 118 -5.23 8.32 5.80
CA GLU A 118 -5.71 8.57 4.45
C GLU A 118 -4.51 8.80 3.53
N PHE A 119 -4.49 8.11 2.40
CA PHE A 119 -3.49 8.26 1.35
C PHE A 119 -4.18 8.72 0.07
N LYS A 120 -3.63 9.76 -0.56
CA LYS A 120 -4.14 10.36 -1.81
C LYS A 120 -3.00 10.57 -2.79
N VAL A 121 -3.22 10.27 -4.06
CA VAL A 121 -2.26 10.49 -5.15
C VAL A 121 -2.79 11.53 -6.11
N PHE A 122 -1.90 12.42 -6.55
CA PHE A 122 -2.20 13.53 -7.45
C PHE A 122 -1.20 13.59 -8.60
N LEU A 123 -1.67 14.15 -9.70
CA LEU A 123 -0.89 14.45 -10.89
C LEU A 123 -0.95 15.93 -11.19
N ASP A 124 0.22 16.54 -11.28
CA ASP A 124 0.42 17.94 -11.62
C ASP A 124 1.01 18.01 -13.03
N ARG A 125 0.29 18.62 -13.97
CA ARG A 125 0.71 18.74 -15.38
C ARG A 125 1.65 19.93 -15.62
N ASN A 126 1.68 20.90 -14.72
CA ASN A 126 2.48 22.12 -14.84
C ASN A 126 3.81 22.03 -14.11
N VAL A 127 3.95 21.06 -13.19
CA VAL A 127 5.13 20.84 -12.36
C VAL A 127 5.44 22.06 -11.50
N ASP A 128 4.40 22.65 -10.91
CA ASP A 128 4.47 23.88 -10.12
C ASP A 128 3.87 23.75 -8.71
N THR A 129 3.36 22.57 -8.35
CA THR A 129 2.97 22.24 -6.98
C THR A 129 4.18 22.27 -6.07
N THR A 130 4.08 23.05 -5.00
CA THR A 130 5.16 23.24 -4.04
C THR A 130 4.65 23.22 -2.60
N ILE A 131 5.54 22.86 -1.68
CA ILE A 131 5.28 22.94 -0.24
C ILE A 131 5.64 24.35 0.24
N ASP A 132 4.68 25.08 0.82
CA ASP A 132 4.88 26.41 1.40
C ASP A 132 5.90 26.39 2.55
N SER A 133 5.73 25.43 3.46
CA SER A 133 6.62 25.23 4.60
C SER A 133 6.65 23.77 5.04
N VAL A 134 7.85 23.27 5.34
CA VAL A 134 8.06 21.91 5.87
C VAL A 134 7.41 21.65 7.23
N ASN A 135 7.02 22.70 7.97
CA ASN A 135 6.39 22.57 9.28
C ASN A 135 4.87 22.43 9.23
N THR A 136 4.23 22.89 8.15
CA THR A 136 2.77 22.87 7.99
C THR A 136 2.33 21.96 6.85
N LEU A 137 3.22 21.73 5.88
CA LEU A 137 2.97 20.94 4.68
C LEU A 137 1.77 21.41 3.86
N ASN A 138 1.48 22.72 3.92
CA ASN A 138 0.51 23.33 3.03
C ASN A 138 1.06 23.29 1.59
N LEU A 139 0.24 22.78 0.67
CA LEU A 139 0.56 22.78 -0.75
C LEU A 139 0.05 24.06 -1.42
N LEU A 140 0.86 24.60 -2.32
CA LEU A 140 0.55 25.73 -3.18
C LEU A 140 0.38 25.25 -4.62
N ASN A 141 -0.37 26.00 -5.42
CA ASN A 141 -0.61 25.75 -6.85
C ASN A 141 -1.31 24.42 -7.17
N THR A 142 -2.18 23.92 -6.28
CA THR A 142 -2.84 22.61 -6.48
C THR A 142 -4.20 22.66 -7.18
N ALA A 143 -4.62 23.83 -7.66
CA ALA A 143 -6.00 24.06 -8.10
C ALA A 143 -6.36 23.31 -9.40
N ASP A 144 -5.37 23.02 -10.23
CA ASP A 144 -5.48 22.34 -11.51
C ASP A 144 -4.83 20.95 -11.52
N ASP A 145 -4.44 20.45 -10.34
CA ASP A 145 -3.96 19.09 -10.17
C ASP A 145 -5.10 18.07 -10.31
N PHE A 146 -4.74 16.95 -10.89
CA PHE A 146 -5.63 15.82 -11.12
C PHE A 146 -5.54 14.88 -9.92
N PHE A 147 -6.65 14.71 -9.21
CA PHE A 147 -6.74 13.73 -8.13
C PHE A 147 -6.91 12.34 -8.74
N LEU A 148 -5.91 11.47 -8.60
CA LEU A 148 -5.90 10.16 -9.26
C LEU A 148 -6.60 9.08 -8.43
N GLY A 149 -6.48 9.12 -7.11
CA GLY A 149 -7.07 8.07 -6.30
C GLY A 149 -6.69 8.14 -4.84
N SER A 150 -7.40 7.37 -4.02
CA SER A 150 -7.19 7.35 -2.58
C SER A 150 -7.64 6.08 -1.90
N SER A 151 -7.19 5.93 -0.65
CA SER A 151 -7.76 5.02 0.32
C SER A 151 -7.63 5.59 1.74
N SER A 152 -8.62 5.28 2.57
CA SER A 152 -8.57 5.47 4.02
C SER A 152 -8.70 4.16 4.81
N THR A 153 -8.75 3.01 4.12
CA THR A 153 -8.86 1.70 4.78
C THR A 153 -7.45 1.19 5.09
N LEU A 154 -7.08 1.13 6.36
CA LEU A 154 -5.76 0.64 6.74
C LEU A 154 -5.68 -0.89 6.75
N GLY A 155 -4.56 -1.42 6.27
CA GLY A 155 -4.11 -2.78 6.51
C GLY A 155 -3.11 -2.84 7.67
N LYS A 156 -1.95 -3.44 7.45
CA LYS A 156 -0.88 -3.47 8.46
C LYS A 156 0.01 -2.25 8.32
N ASN A 157 -0.24 -1.24 9.15
CA ASN A 157 0.53 0.01 9.12
C ASN A 157 1.50 0.07 10.28
N LEU A 158 2.75 -0.32 10.02
CA LEU A 158 3.78 -0.48 11.03
C LEU A 158 5.01 0.34 10.66
N GLY A 159 5.56 1.02 11.66
CA GLY A 159 6.87 1.65 11.59
C GLY A 159 7.78 1.12 12.69
N SER A 160 9.08 1.21 12.48
CA SER A 160 10.08 0.79 13.46
C SER A 160 11.28 1.73 13.45
N TYR A 161 11.72 2.13 14.63
CA TYR A 161 13.04 2.71 14.88
C TYR A 161 13.79 1.76 15.81
N THR A 162 15.02 1.40 15.44
CA THR A 162 15.85 0.45 16.20
C THR A 162 17.30 0.94 16.23
N VAL A 163 17.98 0.77 17.36
CA VAL A 163 19.41 1.04 17.51
C VAL A 163 20.16 -0.26 17.73
N VAL A 164 20.92 -0.70 16.74
CA VAL A 164 21.71 -1.94 16.79
C VAL A 164 23.19 -1.60 16.76
N GLY A 165 23.92 -1.91 17.85
CA GLY A 165 25.35 -1.61 17.94
C GLY A 165 25.69 -0.11 17.84
N GLY A 166 24.76 0.77 18.26
CA GLY A 166 24.89 2.22 18.14
C GLY A 166 24.56 2.79 16.76
N VAL A 167 24.07 1.96 15.84
CA VAL A 167 23.60 2.38 14.52
C VAL A 167 22.08 2.43 14.53
N GLU A 168 21.53 3.58 14.17
CA GLU A 168 20.09 3.78 14.03
C GLU A 168 19.60 3.15 12.72
N THR A 169 18.45 2.50 12.76
CA THR A 169 17.81 1.88 11.60
C THR A 169 16.31 2.11 11.69
N THR A 170 15.75 2.62 10.62
CA THR A 170 14.37 3.02 10.50
C THR A 170 13.72 2.29 9.35
N SER A 171 12.44 2.00 9.47
CA SER A 171 11.65 1.45 8.39
C SER A 171 10.17 1.64 8.65
N PHE A 172 9.39 1.68 7.58
CA PHE A 172 7.95 1.59 7.65
C PHE A 172 7.39 0.75 6.51
N ASN A 173 6.19 0.21 6.75
CA ASN A 173 5.40 -0.52 5.78
C ASN A 173 3.93 -0.29 6.08
N PHE A 174 3.24 0.38 5.17
CA PHE A 174 1.84 0.77 5.28
C PHE A 174 1.05 0.15 4.14
N ASP A 175 -0.02 -0.54 4.47
CA ASP A 175 -0.99 -1.06 3.52
C ASP A 175 -2.23 -0.17 3.56
N PHE A 176 -2.64 0.32 2.39
CA PHE A 176 -3.95 0.93 2.21
C PHE A 176 -4.77 0.00 1.33
N LEU A 177 -5.82 -0.55 1.93
CA LEU A 177 -6.78 -1.45 1.30
C LEU A 177 -7.88 -0.63 0.61
N ASP A 178 -8.65 -1.24 -0.26
CA ASP A 178 -9.74 -0.60 -1.01
C ASP A 178 -9.29 0.69 -1.74
N PHE A 179 -8.07 0.69 -2.30
CA PHE A 179 -7.60 1.82 -3.10
C PHE A 179 -8.50 1.98 -4.33
N SER A 180 -8.99 3.21 -4.52
CA SER A 180 -9.93 3.53 -5.58
C SER A 180 -9.38 4.65 -6.44
N LEU A 181 -9.43 4.43 -7.75
CA LEU A 181 -9.11 5.45 -8.74
C LEU A 181 -10.33 6.34 -9.00
N THR A 182 -10.07 7.61 -9.29
CA THR A 182 -11.04 8.52 -9.89
C THR A 182 -11.08 8.30 -11.41
N SER A 183 -11.94 9.03 -12.13
CA SER A 183 -11.89 9.02 -13.61
C SER A 183 -10.53 9.41 -14.16
N ASP A 184 -9.90 10.43 -13.60
CA ASP A 184 -8.56 10.88 -14.02
C ASP A 184 -7.50 9.82 -13.67
N GLY A 185 -7.66 9.15 -12.54
CA GLY A 185 -6.85 8.01 -12.15
C GLY A 185 -6.98 6.83 -13.09
N GLU A 186 -8.19 6.53 -13.58
CA GLU A 186 -8.41 5.49 -14.57
C GLU A 186 -7.81 5.86 -15.93
N ASP A 187 -7.84 7.13 -16.33
CA ASP A 187 -7.19 7.56 -17.57
C ASP A 187 -5.66 7.49 -17.48
N PHE A 188 -5.08 7.68 -16.29
CA PHE A 188 -3.64 7.58 -16.08
C PHE A 188 -3.15 6.16 -15.80
N PHE A 189 -3.79 5.42 -14.90
CA PHE A 189 -3.49 4.02 -14.58
C PHE A 189 -4.43 3.09 -15.36
N VAL A 190 -4.01 2.70 -16.56
CA VAL A 190 -4.90 2.10 -17.56
C VAL A 190 -5.03 0.58 -17.48
N ALA A 191 -4.03 -0.10 -16.91
CA ALA A 191 -4.04 -1.56 -16.75
C ALA A 191 -3.31 -1.99 -15.47
N PRO A 192 -3.68 -3.16 -14.88
CA PRO A 192 -4.76 -4.05 -15.31
C PRO A 192 -6.16 -3.54 -14.93
N ARG A 193 -7.21 -4.23 -15.43
CA ARG A 193 -8.62 -3.94 -15.14
C ARG A 193 -9.34 -5.18 -14.61
N PRO A 194 -10.05 -5.13 -13.47
CA PRO A 194 -10.10 -4.00 -12.52
C PRO A 194 -8.70 -3.65 -11.99
N PHE A 195 -8.49 -2.37 -11.67
CA PHE A 195 -7.19 -1.93 -11.14
C PHE A 195 -7.04 -2.35 -9.67
N ALA A 196 -5.79 -2.54 -9.23
CA ALA A 196 -5.43 -3.02 -7.90
C ALA A 196 -6.31 -2.44 -6.78
N THR A 197 -6.73 -3.31 -5.87
CA THR A 197 -7.57 -2.92 -4.74
C THR A 197 -6.76 -2.48 -3.53
N ALA A 198 -5.43 -2.56 -3.57
CA ALA A 198 -4.58 -2.12 -2.47
C ALA A 198 -3.26 -1.55 -2.96
N ILE A 199 -2.69 -0.69 -2.13
CA ILE A 199 -1.38 -0.08 -2.32
C ILE A 199 -0.55 -0.24 -1.06
N ASN A 200 0.69 -0.68 -1.22
CA ASN A 200 1.69 -0.77 -0.19
C ASN A 200 2.65 0.41 -0.33
N ILE A 201 2.82 1.16 0.75
CA ILE A 201 3.74 2.29 0.89
C ILE A 201 4.81 1.89 1.90
N ASN A 202 6.05 1.78 1.47
CA ASN A 202 7.15 1.37 2.34
C ASN A 202 8.39 2.23 2.12
N GLY A 203 9.34 2.13 3.04
CA GLY A 203 10.55 2.94 2.98
C GLY A 203 11.21 3.09 4.35
N ASP A 204 11.94 4.18 4.51
CA ASP A 204 12.62 4.56 5.74
C ASP A 204 12.39 6.05 6.07
N PHE A 205 12.77 6.43 7.28
CA PHE A 205 12.75 7.81 7.74
C PHE A 205 14.09 8.18 8.34
N ASP A 206 14.49 9.43 8.18
CA ASP A 206 15.62 9.98 8.91
C ASP A 206 15.34 9.94 10.42
N ALA A 207 16.37 9.66 11.21
CA ALA A 207 16.20 9.48 12.64
C ALA A 207 15.69 10.76 13.31
N PHE A 208 14.69 10.59 14.18
CA PHE A 208 14.09 11.66 14.96
C PHE A 208 13.80 11.17 16.39
N ASN A 209 13.48 12.10 17.30
CA ASN A 209 13.14 11.77 18.68
C ASN A 209 11.62 11.71 18.84
N PRO A 210 10.96 10.61 19.27
CA PRO A 210 9.50 10.53 19.33
C PRO A 210 8.88 11.34 20.47
N SER A 211 9.02 12.67 20.41
CA SER A 211 8.49 13.63 21.37
C SER A 211 8.28 15.02 20.73
N GLY A 212 7.27 15.75 21.20
CA GLY A 212 6.96 17.11 20.72
C GLY A 212 6.50 17.16 19.27
N SER A 213 6.70 18.30 18.61
CA SER A 213 6.46 18.47 17.18
C SER A 213 7.77 18.36 16.42
N GLN A 214 7.81 17.53 15.39
CA GLN A 214 9.01 17.24 14.62
C GLN A 214 8.70 17.16 13.13
N VAL A 215 9.73 17.44 12.34
CA VAL A 215 9.73 17.22 10.90
C VAL A 215 10.76 16.14 10.63
N THR A 216 10.39 15.15 9.82
CA THR A 216 11.28 14.10 9.33
C THR A 216 11.17 14.01 7.81
N THR A 217 12.19 13.44 7.20
CA THR A 217 12.25 13.13 5.77
C THR A 217 12.58 11.65 5.59
N GLY A 218 12.55 11.16 4.36
CA GLY A 218 13.00 9.82 4.06
C GLY A 218 12.67 9.40 2.64
N ASP A 219 12.98 8.14 2.34
CA ASP A 219 12.67 7.53 1.06
C ASP A 219 11.35 6.77 1.13
N VAL A 220 10.61 6.79 0.03
CA VAL A 220 9.32 6.09 -0.09
C VAL A 220 9.23 5.35 -1.41
N SER A 221 8.64 4.16 -1.35
CA SER A 221 8.24 3.36 -2.50
C SER A 221 6.76 3.02 -2.38
N ALA A 222 6.05 3.10 -3.49
CA ALA A 222 4.65 2.72 -3.60
C ALA A 222 4.48 1.60 -4.63
N GLN A 223 3.77 0.54 -4.26
CA GLN A 223 3.53 -0.63 -5.09
C GLN A 223 2.07 -1.06 -4.95
N PHE A 224 1.41 -1.28 -6.08
CA PHE A 224 0.05 -1.80 -6.11
C PHE A 224 0.06 -3.33 -5.98
N TYR A 225 -0.97 -3.88 -5.35
CA TYR A 225 -1.16 -5.32 -5.27
C TYR A 225 -2.64 -5.69 -5.19
N ASP A 226 -2.97 -6.87 -5.68
CA ASP A 226 -4.31 -7.42 -5.52
C ASP A 226 -4.45 -8.05 -4.14
N VAL A 227 -5.53 -7.71 -3.44
CA VAL A 227 -5.92 -8.44 -2.23
C VAL A 227 -6.55 -9.75 -2.70
N PRO A 228 -5.93 -10.92 -2.46
CA PRO A 228 -6.49 -12.17 -2.93
C PRO A 228 -7.87 -12.38 -2.31
N GLU A 229 -8.87 -12.65 -3.14
CA GLU A 229 -10.17 -13.06 -2.61
C GLU A 229 -9.96 -14.26 -1.67
N PRO A 230 -10.59 -14.26 -0.47
CA PRO A 230 -10.44 -15.37 0.45
C PRO A 230 -10.83 -16.67 -0.26
N SER A 231 -9.86 -17.58 -0.44
CA SER A 231 -10.07 -18.92 -1.01
C SER A 231 -11.18 -19.72 -0.29
N THR A 232 -11.57 -19.29 0.91
CA THR A 232 -12.76 -19.73 1.64
C THR A 232 -14.06 -19.66 0.83
N LEU A 233 -14.25 -18.70 -0.08
CA LEU A 233 -15.43 -18.63 -0.95
C LEU A 233 -15.45 -19.79 -1.95
N ALA A 234 -14.31 -20.09 -2.58
CA ALA A 234 -14.16 -21.22 -3.48
C ALA A 234 -14.32 -22.55 -2.73
N VAL A 235 -13.74 -22.68 -1.52
CA VAL A 235 -13.86 -23.88 -0.69
C VAL A 235 -15.29 -24.07 -0.15
N LEU A 236 -15.98 -22.99 0.25
CA LEU A 236 -17.38 -23.03 0.64
C LEU A 236 -18.27 -23.46 -0.53
N ALA A 237 -18.04 -22.90 -1.72
CA ALA A 237 -18.75 -23.28 -2.94
C ALA A 237 -18.52 -24.75 -3.29
N LEU A 238 -17.26 -25.24 -3.24
CA LEU A 238 -16.95 -26.66 -3.44
C LEU A 238 -17.55 -27.55 -2.35
N GLY A 239 -17.55 -27.11 -1.10
CA GLY A 239 -18.17 -27.82 0.02
C GLY A 239 -19.68 -27.97 -0.17
N LEU A 240 -20.37 -26.91 -0.59
CA LEU A 240 -21.80 -26.92 -0.90
C LEU A 240 -22.11 -27.80 -2.13
N LEU A 241 -21.28 -27.77 -3.17
CA LEU A 241 -21.41 -28.65 -4.33
C LEU A 241 -21.21 -30.12 -3.97
N GLY A 242 -20.23 -30.42 -3.11
CA GLY A 242 -19.97 -31.76 -2.59
C GLY A 242 -21.14 -32.30 -1.76
N LEU A 243 -21.72 -31.48 -0.88
CA LEU A 243 -22.92 -31.81 -0.09
C LEU A 243 -24.15 -32.01 -0.99
N GLY A 244 -24.32 -31.19 -2.03
CA GLY A 244 -25.39 -31.30 -3.02
C GLY A 244 -25.28 -32.54 -3.93
N ALA A 245 -24.06 -32.96 -4.26
CA ALA A 245 -23.81 -34.18 -5.03
C ALA A 245 -23.97 -35.46 -4.17
N ALA A 246 -23.55 -35.42 -2.90
CA ALA A 246 -23.75 -36.52 -1.95
C ALA A 246 -25.24 -36.79 -1.68
N ARG A 247 -26.06 -35.74 -1.58
CA ARG A 247 -27.52 -35.86 -1.40
C ARG A 247 -28.23 -36.48 -2.60
N ARG A 248 -27.67 -36.37 -3.81
CA ARG A 248 -28.20 -37.01 -5.03
C ARG A 248 -27.85 -38.49 -5.15
N LYS A 249 -26.76 -38.96 -4.52
CA LYS A 249 -26.38 -40.38 -4.48
C LYS A 249 -27.03 -41.16 -3.32
N ALA A 250 -27.59 -40.46 -2.34
CA ALA A 250 -28.29 -41.05 -1.20
C ALA A 250 -29.78 -41.30 -1.45
N LYS A 251 -30.26 -41.06 -2.68
CA LYS A 251 -31.60 -41.35 -3.18
C LYS A 251 -31.50 -42.39 -4.28
#